data_AF-A0A1Q6CL81-F1
#
_entry.id   AF-A0A1Q6CL81-F1
#
_cell.length_a   1.000
_cell.length_b   1.000
_cell.length_c   1.000
_cell.angle_alpha   90.00
_cell.angle_beta   90.00
_cell.angle_gamma   90.00
#
_symmetry.space_group_name_H-M   'P 1'
#
loop_
_entity.id
_entity.type
_entity.pdbx_description
1 polymer ?
#
loop_
_entity_poly.entity_id
_entity_poly.type
_entity_poly.pdbx_seq_one_letter_code
_entity_poly.pdbx_strand_id
1 'polypeptide(L)' 'MKTYPETLVKTWLFLAHTSEPKLANAKNHARQQLNDKFGSIELAIIYLEQSFDEDIEVVLV' A
#
# COMPACT_ATOMS: atom_id res chain seq x y z
N MET A 1 -13.18 -6.84 4.24
CA MET A 1 -12.42 -5.56 4.25
C MET A 1 -12.81 -4.77 3.01
N LYS A 2 -12.67 -3.44 3.03
CA LYS A 2 -12.87 -2.64 1.83
C LYS A 2 -11.65 -2.84 0.92
N THR A 3 -11.85 -3.27 -0.32
CA THR A 3 -10.75 -3.47 -1.28
C THR A 3 -10.31 -2.12 -1.83
N TYR A 4 -9.01 -1.84 -1.75
CA TYR A 4 -8.36 -0.67 -2.33
C TYR A 4 -7.58 -1.08 -3.59
N PRO A 5 -7.61 -0.27 -4.68
CA PRO A 5 -6.79 -0.55 -5.84
C PRO A 5 -5.32 -0.63 -5.46
N GLU A 6 -4.62 -1.67 -5.90
CA GLU A 6 -3.20 -1.86 -5.55
C GLU A 6 -2.33 -0.67 -5.93
N THR A 7 -2.56 -0.11 -7.11
CA THR A 7 -1.82 1.07 -7.61
C THR A 7 -1.93 2.24 -6.64
N LEU A 8 -3.08 2.41 -5.99
CA LEU A 8 -3.30 3.47 -5.01
C LEU A 8 -2.49 3.21 -3.73
N VAL A 9 -2.53 1.98 -3.22
CA VAL A 9 -1.77 1.59 -2.01
C VAL A 9 -0.26 1.68 -2.26
N LYS A 10 0.21 1.19 -3.41
CA LYS A 10 1.61 1.32 -3.86
C LYS A 10 2.04 2.79 -3.96
N THR A 11 1.17 3.67 -4.47
CA THR A 11 1.43 5.10 -4.55
C THR A 11 1.56 5.74 -3.16
N TRP A 12 0.69 5.40 -2.21
CA TRP A 12 0.81 5.89 -0.84
C TRP A 12 2.07 5.38 -0.16
N LEU A 13 2.43 4.11 -0.33
CA LEU A 13 3.68 3.57 0.20
C LEU A 13 4.90 4.29 -0.37
N PHE A 14 4.92 4.56 -1.68
CA PHE A 14 5.98 5.35 -2.30
C PHE A 14 6.10 6.75 -1.67
N LEU A 15 4.97 7.47 -1.57
CA LEU A 15 4.93 8.82 -0.99
C LEU A 15 5.32 8.82 0.50
N ALA A 16 4.97 7.79 1.26
CA ALA A 16 5.31 7.69 2.68
C ALA A 16 6.82 7.59 2.96
N HIS A 17 7.58 7.07 1.98
CA HIS A 17 9.04 6.85 2.05
C HIS A 17 9.86 7.90 1.28
N THR A 18 9.24 8.77 0.50
CA THR A 18 9.97 9.79 -0.26
C THR A 18 10.75 10.75 0.65
N SER A 19 11.93 11.17 0.19
CA SER A 19 12.75 12.23 0.80
C SER A 19 12.60 13.57 0.09
N GLU A 20 11.80 13.66 -0.98
CA GLU A 20 11.60 14.87 -1.77
C GLU A 20 10.83 15.94 -0.96
N PRO A 21 11.45 17.10 -0.63
CA PRO A 21 10.80 18.13 0.18
C PRO A 21 9.53 18.70 -0.45
N LYS A 22 9.46 18.78 -1.79
CA LYS A 22 8.27 19.25 -2.51
C LYS A 22 7.05 18.36 -2.30
N LEU A 23 7.25 17.11 -1.88
CA LEU A 23 6.20 16.13 -1.64
C LEU A 23 5.81 16.00 -0.16
N ALA A 24 6.27 16.88 0.73
CA ALA A 24 6.02 16.78 2.17
C ALA A 24 4.52 16.64 2.51
N ASN A 25 3.65 17.43 1.86
CA ASN A 25 2.20 17.35 2.06
C ASN A 25 1.64 16.01 1.58
N ALA A 26 2.08 15.54 0.41
CA ALA A 26 1.65 14.26 -0.16
C ALA A 26 2.12 13.08 0.71
N LYS A 27 3.33 13.15 1.26
CA LYS A 27 3.88 12.19 2.22
C LYS A 27 3.05 12.11 3.49
N ASN A 28 2.70 13.26 4.08
CA ASN A 28 1.88 13.32 5.28
C ASN A 28 0.48 12.76 5.02
N HIS A 29 -0.13 13.13 3.89
CA HIS A 29 -1.43 12.59 3.47
C HIS A 29 -1.37 11.07 3.27
N ALA A 30 -0.36 10.57 2.58
CA ALA A 30 -0.18 9.13 2.35
C ALA A 30 -0.04 8.37 3.67
N ARG A 31 0.74 8.89 4.63
CA ARG A 31 0.87 8.28 5.97
C ARG A 31 -0.44 8.24 6.73
N GLN A 32 -1.23 9.31 6.68
CA GLN A 32 -2.58 9.33 7.28
C GLN A 32 -3.48 8.28 6.64
N GLN A 33 -3.51 8.19 5.30
CA GLN A 33 -4.32 7.21 4.60
C GLN A 33 -3.89 5.77 4.94
N LEU A 34 -2.59 5.49 4.99
CA LEU A 34 -2.08 4.17 5.37
C LEU A 34 -2.51 3.80 6.80
N ASN A 35 -2.38 4.73 7.74
CA ASN A 35 -2.79 4.52 9.13
C ASN A 35 -4.31 4.34 9.28
N ASP A 36 -5.11 5.20 8.64
CA ASP A 36 -6.57 5.18 8.78
C ASP A 36 -7.22 3.96 8.10
N LYS A 37 -6.60 3.42 7.04
CA LYS A 37 -7.17 2.30 6.27
C LYS A 37 -6.62 0.95 6.69
N PHE A 38 -5.35 0.88 7.06
CA PHE A 38 -4.66 -0.39 7.34
C PHE A 38 -4.16 -0.48 8.78
N GLY A 39 -4.12 0.62 9.54
CA GLY A 39 -3.61 0.68 10.91
C GLY A 39 -2.09 0.83 11.01
N SER A 40 -1.33 0.40 9.99
CA SER A 40 0.10 0.67 9.88
C SER A 40 0.60 0.53 8.44
N ILE A 41 1.85 0.93 8.20
CA ILE A 41 2.53 0.74 6.91
C ILE A 41 2.74 -0.75 6.63
N GLU A 42 3.14 -1.51 7.65
CA GLU A 42 3.40 -2.95 7.57
C GLU A 42 2.14 -3.72 7.21
N LEU A 43 0.99 -3.36 7.79
CA LEU A 43 -0.30 -3.97 7.44
C LEU A 43 -0.75 -3.63 6.01
N ALA A 44 -0.39 -2.45 5.50
CA ALA A 44 -0.63 -2.09 4.10
C ALA A 44 0.28 -2.87 3.12
N ILE A 45 1.47 -3.27 3.55
CA ILE A 45 2.36 -4.15 2.77
C ILE A 45 1.77 -5.56 2.72
N ILE A 46 1.36 -6.12 3.86
CA ILE A 46 0.70 -7.43 3.92
C ILE A 46 -0.55 -7.46 3.05
N TYR A 47 -1.33 -6.37 3.02
CA TYR A 47 -2.49 -6.24 2.12
C TYR A 47 -2.12 -6.41 0.64
N LEU A 48 -0.98 -5.88 0.20
CA LEU A 48 -0.50 -6.04 -1.17
C LEU A 48 0.07 -7.43 -1.44
N GLU A 49 0.70 -8.05 -0.45
CA GLU A 49 1.21 -9.43 -0.58
C GLU A 49 0.04 -10.41 -0.78
N GLN A 50 -1.06 -10.22 -0.05
CA GLN A 50 -2.27 -11.04 -0.21
C GLN A 50 -2.88 -10.94 -1.60
N SER A 51 -2.85 -9.78 -2.24
CA SER A 51 -3.39 -9.64 -3.60
C SER A 51 -2.50 -10.30 -4.65
N PHE A 52 -1.18 -10.37 -4.42
CA PHE A 52 -0.26 -11.12 -5.27
C PHE A 52 -0.43 -12.64 -5.17
N ASP A 53 -0.75 -13.17 -3.98
CA ASP A 53 -0.98 -14.60 -3.77
C ASP A 53 -2.28 -15.10 -4.44
N GLU A 54 -3.28 -14.23 -4.63
CA GLU A 54 -4.50 -14.56 -5.40
C GLU A 54 -4.23 -14.77 -6.90
N ASP A 55 -3.15 -14.19 -7.44
CA ASP A 55 -2.74 -14.31 -8.85
C ASP A 55 -1.84 -15.53 -9.14
N ILE A 56 -1.42 -16.29 -8.12
CA ILE A 56 -0.62 -17.51 -8.32
C ILE A 56 -1.54 -18.66 -8.73
N GLU A 57 -1.66 -18.87 -10.04
CA GLU A 57 -2.32 -20.06 -10.61
C GLU A 57 -1.51 -21.32 -10.24
N VAL A 58 -2.00 -22.09 -9.26
CA VAL A 58 -1.39 -23.38 -8.89
C VAL A 58 -1.64 -24.39 -10.00
N VAL A 59 -0.68 -24.55 -10.90
CA VAL A 59 -0.66 -25.65 -11.86
C VAL A 59 -0.22 -26.92 -11.14
N LEU A 60 -1.18 -27.78 -10.81
CA LEU A 60 -0.89 -29.15 -10.36
C LEU A 60 -0.41 -29.96 -11.57
N VAL A 61 0.84 -30.44 -11.52
CA VAL A 61 1.46 -31.35 -12.49
C VAL A 61 1.46 -32.78 -11.96
#